data_AF-A0A3N5U1E1-F1
#
_entry.id   AF-A0A3N5U1E1-F1
#
_cell.length_a   1.000
_cell.length_b   1.000
_cell.length_c   1.000
_cell.angle_alpha   90.00
_cell.angle_beta   90.00
_cell.angle_gamma   90.00
#
_symmetry.space_group_name_H-M   'P 1'
#
loop_
_entity.id
_entity.type
_entity.pdbx_description
1 polymer ?
#
loop_
_entity_poly.entity_id
_entity_poly.type
_entity_poly.pdbx_seq_one_letter_code
_entity_poly.pdbx_strand_id
1 'polypeptide(L)'
;AQLLGTLWLLEPEERQLVQGFLVNKFRGDIRLFEDGVRILEEKSELPVLGVIPYLKDLNLPEEDAVALDQQGVDPHDDATSIDIVVIRLPVISNFDDFNPFRDDAGVQVRYAAQASEVGRPQAILLPGTKSTMADLAWLRERGFDKVIREHVQRGGSLVGICGGYQMLGQRIHDPEHVESSNDHIEGLGLLPTETFFIPEKATYQVHARVTGQTAWLAGLSECDLQGYEIHMGRTNSASTWLQIDTRNGMPCEFSDGSMTANGRVWGCYLHGLFGNPAFRQAWLTSLGWSPKNQSLALQAVDQLERSLDYLADEVEAALDIQEIERIIWAD
;
A
#
# COMPACT_ATOMS: atom_id res chain seq x y z
N ALA A 1 32.80 -6.02 3.37
CA ALA A 1 31.93 -6.18 4.54
C ALA A 1 32.30 -5.11 5.57
N GLN A 2 31.31 -4.39 6.11
CA GLN A 2 31.47 -3.38 7.17
C GLN A 2 31.17 -3.95 8.58
N LEU A 3 30.84 -5.25 8.70
CA LEU A 3 30.29 -5.90 9.90
C LEU A 3 31.10 -5.65 11.18
N LEU A 4 32.41 -5.95 11.17
CA LEU A 4 33.27 -5.69 12.34
C LEU A 4 33.36 -4.20 12.66
N GLY A 5 33.42 -3.35 11.63
CA GLY A 5 33.41 -1.90 11.82
C GLY A 5 32.14 -1.42 12.51
N THR A 6 30.98 -1.89 12.06
CA THR A 6 29.68 -1.60 12.68
C THR A 6 29.62 -2.13 14.11
N LEU A 7 29.98 -3.40 14.35
CA LEU A 7 30.04 -3.99 15.68
C LEU A 7 30.92 -3.16 16.62
N TRP A 8 32.08 -2.71 16.14
CA TRP A 8 33.04 -1.94 16.94
C TRP A 8 32.60 -0.50 17.24
N LEU A 9 31.68 0.05 16.44
CA LEU A 9 31.10 1.38 16.66
C LEU A 9 29.89 1.37 17.61
N LEU A 10 29.28 0.21 17.86
CA LEU A 10 28.20 0.08 18.84
C LEU A 10 28.71 0.33 20.25
N GLU A 11 27.86 0.95 21.07
CA GLU A 11 28.10 1.10 22.50
C GLU A 11 28.12 -0.29 23.18
N PRO A 12 28.78 -0.44 24.33
CA PRO A 12 28.94 -1.75 24.98
C PRO A 12 27.62 -2.49 25.24
N GLU A 13 26.56 -1.75 25.60
CA GLU A 13 25.22 -2.29 25.89
C GLU A 13 24.53 -2.80 24.62
N GLU A 14 24.68 -2.10 23.50
CA GLU A 14 24.13 -2.49 22.20
C GLU A 14 24.88 -3.67 21.61
N ARG A 15 26.21 -3.71 21.80
CA ARG A 15 27.04 -4.82 21.34
C ARG A 15 26.64 -6.14 22.01
N GLN A 16 26.21 -6.11 23.28
CA GLN A 16 25.73 -7.31 23.99
C GLN A 16 24.44 -7.89 23.40
N LEU A 17 23.67 -7.10 22.65
CA LEU A 17 22.44 -7.57 21.99
C LEU A 17 22.74 -8.31 20.67
N VAL A 18 23.95 -8.18 20.12
CA VAL A 18 24.33 -8.84 18.87
C VAL A 18 24.72 -10.28 19.17
N GLN A 19 23.94 -11.23 18.66
CA GLN A 19 24.14 -12.67 18.92
C GLN A 19 24.86 -13.42 17.78
N GLY A 20 25.08 -12.76 16.64
CA GLY A 20 25.76 -13.37 15.49
C GLY A 20 25.67 -12.52 14.23
N PHE A 21 26.25 -13.02 13.15
CA PHE A 21 26.24 -12.36 11.84
C PHE A 21 25.57 -13.19 10.77
N LEU A 22 24.88 -12.49 9.87
CA LEU A 22 24.40 -13.02 8.61
C LEU A 22 25.05 -12.25 7.47
N VAL A 23 25.65 -12.96 6.52
CA VAL A 23 26.21 -12.35 5.31
C VAL A 23 25.26 -12.64 4.16
N ASN A 24 24.54 -11.63 3.68
CA ASN A 24 23.62 -11.81 2.56
C ASN A 24 24.22 -11.36 1.22
N LYS A 25 23.54 -11.74 0.12
CA LYS A 25 23.88 -11.34 -1.26
C LYS A 25 25.33 -11.67 -1.64
N PHE A 26 25.87 -12.77 -1.12
CA PHE A 26 27.26 -13.15 -1.36
C PHE A 26 27.47 -13.58 -2.82
N ARG A 27 28.41 -12.94 -3.51
CA ARG A 27 28.74 -13.26 -4.91
C ARG A 27 30.06 -13.99 -4.97
N GLY A 28 30.04 -15.24 -5.44
CA GLY A 28 31.23 -16.07 -5.61
C GLY A 28 31.02 -17.49 -5.07
N ASP A 29 32.09 -18.26 -5.00
CA ASP A 29 32.08 -19.59 -4.40
C ASP A 29 32.14 -19.45 -2.86
N ILE A 30 31.10 -19.90 -2.16
CA ILE A 30 31.01 -19.85 -0.69
C ILE A 30 32.19 -20.54 -0.02
N ARG A 31 32.76 -21.59 -0.64
CA ARG A 31 33.93 -22.31 -0.11
C ARG A 31 35.17 -21.42 -0.04
N LEU A 32 35.24 -20.37 -0.85
CA LEU A 32 36.32 -19.38 -0.81
C LEU A 32 36.11 -18.31 0.27
N PHE A 33 34.97 -18.34 0.97
CA PHE A 33 34.63 -17.40 2.03
C PHE A 33 34.79 -17.97 3.45
N GLU A 34 35.20 -19.24 3.58
CA GLU A 34 35.50 -19.87 4.88
C GLU A 34 36.55 -19.08 5.68
N ASP A 35 37.58 -18.56 5.02
CA ASP A 35 38.58 -17.68 5.66
C ASP A 35 37.96 -16.37 6.17
N GLY A 36 36.97 -15.84 5.45
CA GLY A 36 36.23 -14.64 5.82
C GLY A 36 35.37 -14.87 7.05
N VAL A 37 34.67 -16.01 7.11
CA VAL A 37 33.91 -16.45 8.29
C VAL A 37 34.82 -16.57 9.51
N ARG A 38 35.95 -17.29 9.39
CA ARG A 38 36.90 -17.44 10.48
C ARG A 38 37.41 -16.09 11.02
N ILE A 39 37.74 -15.15 10.13
CA ILE A 39 38.20 -13.81 10.52
C ILE A 39 37.10 -13.04 11.26
N LEU A 40 35.85 -13.17 10.83
CA LEU A 40 34.72 -12.52 11.51
C LEU A 40 34.61 -13.07 12.93
N GLU A 41 34.49 -14.39 13.09
CA GLU A 41 34.31 -15.05 14.39
C GLU A 41 35.47 -14.80 15.35
N GLU A 42 36.72 -14.88 14.87
CA GLU A 42 37.91 -14.63 15.70
C GLU A 42 38.00 -13.17 16.20
N LYS A 43 37.50 -12.21 15.41
CA LYS A 43 37.59 -10.77 15.75
C LYS A 43 36.36 -10.23 16.47
N SER A 44 35.22 -10.88 16.32
CA SER A 44 33.96 -10.48 16.96
C SER A 44 33.67 -11.28 18.23
N GLU A 45 34.24 -12.48 18.35
CA GLU A 45 33.82 -13.50 19.34
C GLU A 45 32.33 -13.90 19.21
N LEU A 46 31.74 -13.68 18.02
CA LEU A 46 30.34 -13.98 17.70
C LEU A 46 30.26 -14.89 16.46
N PRO A 47 29.33 -15.85 16.42
CA PRO A 47 29.20 -16.80 15.32
C PRO A 47 28.73 -16.12 14.03
N VAL A 48 29.12 -16.68 12.88
CA VAL A 48 28.46 -16.39 11.61
C VAL A 48 27.37 -17.45 11.40
N LEU A 49 26.11 -17.03 11.53
CA LEU A 49 24.93 -17.89 11.48
C LEU A 49 24.54 -18.29 10.05
N GLY A 50 25.19 -17.72 9.04
CA GLY A 50 25.00 -18.13 7.65
C GLY A 50 25.53 -17.14 6.63
N VAL A 51 25.74 -17.65 5.42
CA VAL A 51 26.19 -16.88 4.25
C VAL A 51 25.23 -17.15 3.09
N ILE A 52 24.27 -16.25 2.89
CA ILE A 52 23.24 -16.39 1.88
C ILE A 52 23.83 -15.98 0.52
N PRO A 53 23.86 -16.89 -0.48
CA PRO A 53 24.37 -16.60 -1.80
C PRO A 53 23.54 -15.51 -2.48
N TYR A 54 24.13 -14.87 -3.50
CA TYR A 54 23.38 -14.04 -4.42
C TYR A 54 22.54 -14.94 -5.32
N LEU A 55 21.27 -15.05 -4.97
CA LEU A 55 20.28 -15.76 -5.74
C LEU A 55 19.99 -15.01 -7.03
N LYS A 56 20.15 -15.71 -8.15
CA LYS A 56 19.79 -15.22 -9.48
C LYS A 56 18.34 -15.60 -9.75
N ASP A 57 17.68 -14.85 -10.61
CA ASP A 57 16.33 -15.17 -11.09
C ASP A 57 15.22 -15.16 -10.02
N LEU A 58 15.45 -14.49 -8.89
CA LEU A 58 14.39 -14.13 -7.93
C LEU A 58 13.47 -13.10 -8.57
N ASN A 59 12.31 -13.54 -9.04
CA ASN A 59 11.31 -12.67 -9.63
C ASN A 59 10.38 -12.08 -8.55
N LEU A 60 10.99 -11.51 -7.50
CA LEU A 60 10.27 -10.91 -6.37
C LEU A 60 9.98 -9.42 -6.63
N PRO A 61 8.79 -8.94 -6.24
CA PRO A 61 8.51 -7.51 -6.26
C PRO A 61 9.41 -6.77 -5.28
N GLU A 62 9.95 -5.62 -5.70
CA GLU A 62 10.81 -4.80 -4.84
C GLU A 62 10.03 -4.20 -3.66
N GLU A 63 10.59 -4.32 -2.45
CA GLU A 63 9.96 -3.95 -1.17
C GLU A 63 10.06 -2.45 -0.85
N ASP A 64 11.09 -1.76 -1.36
CA ASP A 64 11.39 -0.37 -0.99
C ASP A 64 10.68 0.67 -1.86
N ALA A 65 10.22 1.76 -1.25
CA ALA A 65 9.69 2.95 -1.93
C ALA A 65 10.70 3.63 -2.90
N VAL A 66 11.95 3.19 -2.92
CA VAL A 66 13.02 3.63 -3.85
C VAL A 66 12.96 2.88 -5.20
N ALA A 67 12.30 1.71 -5.24
CA ALA A 67 12.02 0.93 -6.45
C ALA A 67 11.12 1.64 -7.48
N LEU A 68 10.45 2.72 -7.05
CA LEU A 68 9.51 3.49 -7.86
C LEU A 68 10.18 4.17 -9.08
N ASP A 69 11.51 4.25 -9.12
CA ASP A 69 12.26 4.81 -10.25
C ASP A 69 12.53 3.80 -11.38
N GLN A 70 12.23 2.49 -11.21
CA GLN A 70 12.55 1.47 -12.23
C GLN A 70 11.37 0.72 -12.84
N GLN A 71 10.12 1.13 -12.59
CA GLN A 71 8.98 0.57 -13.33
C GLN A 71 8.78 1.26 -14.68
N GLY A 72 9.79 1.14 -15.55
CA GLY A 72 9.59 1.22 -16.99
C GLY A 72 9.05 -0.12 -17.49
N VAL A 73 7.78 -0.42 -17.19
CA VAL A 73 7.11 -1.54 -17.84
C VAL A 73 6.79 -1.11 -19.25
N ASP A 74 7.36 -1.81 -20.23
CA ASP A 74 7.06 -1.65 -21.65
C ASP A 74 5.54 -1.56 -21.84
N PRO A 75 5.01 -0.58 -22.58
CA PRO A 75 3.59 -0.49 -22.83
C PRO A 75 3.21 -1.71 -23.67
N HIS A 76 2.68 -2.75 -23.01
CA HIS A 76 1.91 -3.75 -23.72
C HIS A 76 0.72 -3.02 -24.35
N ASP A 77 0.84 -2.82 -25.66
CA ASP A 77 -0.14 -2.23 -26.58
C ASP A 77 -1.39 -3.12 -26.74
N ASP A 78 -1.77 -3.81 -25.68
CA ASP A 78 -3.07 -4.48 -25.61
C ASP A 78 -4.07 -3.42 -25.16
N ALA A 79 -4.90 -2.98 -26.11
CA ALA A 79 -6.03 -2.06 -25.95
C ALA A 79 -7.09 -2.51 -24.92
N THR A 80 -6.79 -3.53 -24.10
CA THR A 80 -7.62 -4.13 -23.07
C THR A 80 -7.03 -4.02 -21.67
N SER A 81 -5.88 -3.36 -21.49
CA SER A 81 -5.28 -3.13 -20.17
C SER A 81 -5.92 -1.93 -19.46
N ILE A 82 -6.18 -2.09 -18.15
CA ILE A 82 -6.66 -1.02 -17.26
C ILE A 82 -5.44 -0.37 -16.62
N ASP A 83 -5.20 0.90 -16.93
CA ASP A 83 -4.21 1.75 -16.31
C ASP A 83 -4.82 2.50 -15.12
N ILE A 84 -4.24 2.28 -13.94
CA ILE A 84 -4.59 2.92 -12.68
C ILE A 84 -3.38 3.70 -12.19
N VAL A 85 -3.58 4.99 -11.92
CA VAL A 85 -2.53 5.85 -11.39
C VAL A 85 -2.78 6.17 -9.94
N VAL A 86 -1.84 5.83 -9.07
CA VAL A 86 -1.81 6.28 -7.68
C VAL A 86 -0.99 7.57 -7.61
N ILE A 87 -1.52 8.62 -6.98
CA ILE A 87 -0.72 9.82 -6.73
C ILE A 87 0.26 9.54 -5.58
N ARG A 88 1.56 9.67 -5.84
CA ARG A 88 2.62 9.44 -4.85
C ARG A 88 2.70 10.64 -3.89
N LEU A 89 1.89 10.64 -2.85
CA LEU A 89 1.95 11.66 -1.81
C LEU A 89 3.28 11.57 -1.03
N PRO A 90 3.78 12.68 -0.47
CA PRO A 90 5.03 12.71 0.31
C PRO A 90 5.05 11.74 1.50
N VAL A 91 3.94 11.61 2.24
CA VAL A 91 3.84 10.78 3.45
C VAL A 91 2.66 9.81 3.39
N ILE A 92 2.63 8.99 2.33
CA ILE A 92 1.66 7.91 2.16
C ILE A 92 1.61 7.02 3.41
N SER A 93 0.40 6.66 3.82
CA SER A 93 0.13 5.58 4.76
C SER A 93 -0.50 4.38 4.03
N ASN A 94 -0.39 3.18 4.61
CA ASN A 94 -1.10 1.99 4.13
C ASN A 94 -0.87 1.76 2.62
N PHE A 95 0.40 1.81 2.22
CA PHE A 95 0.83 1.77 0.82
C PHE A 95 0.38 0.48 0.10
N ASP A 96 0.08 -0.56 0.88
CA ASP A 96 -0.38 -1.88 0.48
C ASP A 96 -1.87 -1.96 0.08
N ASP A 97 -2.67 -0.92 0.32
CA ASP A 97 -4.11 -0.87 -0.03
C ASP A 97 -4.40 -1.21 -1.50
N PHE A 98 -3.44 -0.96 -2.40
CA PHE A 98 -3.57 -1.14 -3.84
C PHE A 98 -2.83 -2.37 -4.37
N ASN A 99 -2.09 -3.10 -3.52
CA ASN A 99 -1.47 -4.36 -3.90
C ASN A 99 -2.46 -5.40 -4.47
N PRO A 100 -3.73 -5.50 -3.99
CA PRO A 100 -4.66 -6.50 -4.50
C PRO A 100 -4.98 -6.40 -6.00
N PHE A 101 -4.68 -5.27 -6.66
CA PHE A 101 -4.83 -5.16 -8.12
C PHE A 101 -3.82 -6.00 -8.90
N ARG A 102 -2.72 -6.42 -8.28
CA ARG A 102 -1.72 -7.31 -8.90
C ARG A 102 -2.30 -8.68 -9.24
N ASP A 103 -3.36 -9.09 -8.55
CA ASP A 103 -4.03 -10.37 -8.76
C ASP A 103 -4.88 -10.39 -10.04
N ASP A 104 -5.22 -9.22 -10.59
CA ASP A 104 -6.12 -9.10 -11.73
C ASP A 104 -5.34 -8.82 -13.01
N ALA A 105 -5.27 -9.84 -13.88
CA ALA A 105 -4.58 -9.73 -15.16
C ALA A 105 -5.10 -8.59 -16.03
N GLY A 106 -4.18 -7.92 -16.71
CA GLY A 106 -4.49 -6.76 -17.53
C GLY A 106 -4.83 -5.52 -16.71
N VAL A 107 -4.56 -5.50 -15.41
CA VAL A 107 -4.59 -4.28 -14.58
C VAL A 107 -3.15 -3.86 -14.31
N GLN A 108 -2.82 -2.63 -14.66
CA GLN A 108 -1.56 -1.97 -14.37
C GLN A 108 -1.80 -0.90 -13.32
N VAL A 109 -1.02 -0.93 -12.24
CA VAL A 109 -0.98 0.14 -11.23
C VAL A 109 0.38 0.78 -11.27
N ARG A 110 0.41 2.11 -11.40
CA ARG A 110 1.64 2.90 -11.40
C ARG A 110 1.51 4.12 -10.50
N TYR A 111 2.63 4.57 -9.96
CA TYR A 111 2.66 5.72 -9.05
C TYR A 111 3.21 6.94 -9.78
N ALA A 112 2.51 8.07 -9.69
CA ALA A 112 2.94 9.33 -10.27
C ALA A 112 3.46 10.26 -9.17
N ALA A 113 4.74 10.61 -9.23
CA ALA A 113 5.38 11.62 -8.38
C ALA A 113 5.28 13.03 -8.98
N GLN A 114 4.99 13.14 -10.28
CA GLN A 114 4.78 14.40 -10.98
C GLN A 114 3.45 14.41 -11.74
N ALA A 115 2.81 15.58 -11.82
CA ALA A 115 1.53 15.72 -12.53
C ALA A 115 1.61 15.34 -14.03
N SER A 116 2.76 15.55 -14.66
CA SER A 116 3.03 15.17 -16.06
C SER A 116 3.04 13.66 -16.28
N GLU A 117 3.30 12.86 -15.24
CA GLU A 117 3.34 11.39 -15.33
C GLU A 117 1.93 10.79 -15.36
N VAL A 118 0.90 11.50 -14.91
CA VAL A 118 -0.45 10.95 -14.76
C VAL A 118 -1.03 10.47 -16.10
N GLY A 119 -0.84 11.20 -17.20
CA GLY A 119 -1.32 10.77 -18.51
C GLY A 119 -2.85 10.67 -18.62
N ARG A 120 -3.35 9.56 -19.17
CA ARG A 120 -4.80 9.30 -19.39
C ARG A 120 -5.22 7.91 -18.90
N PRO A 121 -5.15 7.66 -17.57
CA PRO A 121 -5.52 6.38 -17.01
C PRO A 121 -7.04 6.20 -17.03
N GLN A 122 -7.53 5.00 -16.74
CA GLN A 122 -8.95 4.77 -16.46
C GLN A 122 -9.32 5.28 -15.06
N ALA A 123 -8.39 5.17 -14.10
CA ALA A 123 -8.61 5.62 -12.72
C ALA A 123 -7.40 6.39 -12.14
N ILE A 124 -7.68 7.36 -11.29
CA ILE A 124 -6.72 7.99 -10.38
C ILE A 124 -7.09 7.61 -8.95
N LEU A 125 -6.11 7.22 -8.15
CA LEU A 125 -6.26 6.90 -6.72
C LEU A 125 -5.49 7.91 -5.87
N LEU A 126 -6.15 8.45 -4.84
CA LEU A 126 -5.54 9.20 -3.76
C LEU A 126 -5.43 8.28 -2.54
N PRO A 127 -4.21 7.89 -2.13
CA PRO A 127 -4.00 7.01 -0.98
C PRO A 127 -4.30 7.69 0.35
N GLY A 128 -4.28 6.90 1.42
CA GLY A 128 -4.14 7.42 2.78
C GLY A 128 -2.82 8.18 2.97
N THR A 129 -2.81 9.12 3.90
CA THR A 129 -1.61 9.89 4.28
C THR A 129 -1.61 10.16 5.77
N LYS A 130 -0.41 10.33 6.33
CA LYS A 130 -0.21 10.75 7.73
C LYS A 130 -0.26 12.27 7.91
N SER A 131 -0.32 13.05 6.83
CA SER A 131 -0.38 14.51 6.87
C SER A 131 -1.26 15.04 5.73
N THR A 132 -2.56 14.85 5.87
CA THR A 132 -3.59 15.18 4.88
C THR A 132 -3.55 16.63 4.43
N MET A 133 -3.47 17.59 5.35
CA MET A 133 -3.50 19.01 4.98
C MET A 133 -2.21 19.44 4.26
N ALA A 134 -1.06 18.93 4.68
CA ALA A 134 0.23 19.23 4.05
C ALA A 134 0.34 18.58 2.67
N ASP A 135 -0.08 17.33 2.54
CA ASP A 135 -0.06 16.60 1.27
C ASP A 135 -1.07 17.17 0.27
N LEU A 136 -2.22 17.68 0.73
CA LEU A 136 -3.16 18.41 -0.13
C LEU A 136 -2.58 19.73 -0.64
N ALA A 137 -1.84 20.47 0.20
CA ALA A 137 -1.14 21.68 -0.21
C ALA A 137 -0.05 21.35 -1.25
N TRP A 138 0.75 20.30 -1.00
CA TRP A 138 1.76 19.81 -1.93
C TRP A 138 1.16 19.37 -3.27
N LEU A 139 0.03 18.64 -3.24
CA LEU A 139 -0.68 18.16 -4.42
C LEU A 139 -1.06 19.34 -5.33
N ARG A 140 -1.55 20.44 -4.74
CA ARG A 140 -1.86 21.69 -5.47
C ARG A 140 -0.62 22.39 -5.99
N GLU A 141 0.43 22.51 -5.17
CA GLU A 141 1.68 23.14 -5.57
C GLU A 141 2.31 22.43 -6.78
N ARG A 142 2.20 21.10 -6.82
CA ARG A 142 2.68 20.25 -7.93
C ARG A 142 1.72 20.15 -9.12
N GLY A 143 0.56 20.81 -9.06
CA GLY A 143 -0.40 20.89 -10.16
C GLY A 143 -1.23 19.63 -10.41
N PHE A 144 -1.24 18.67 -9.47
CA PHE A 144 -2.08 17.47 -9.57
C PHE A 144 -3.56 17.80 -9.49
N ASP A 145 -3.94 18.86 -8.78
CA ASP A 145 -5.33 19.31 -8.66
C ASP A 145 -5.97 19.60 -10.02
N LYS A 146 -5.21 20.22 -10.94
CA LYS A 146 -5.64 20.48 -12.32
C LYS A 146 -5.83 19.19 -13.09
N VAL A 147 -4.85 18.29 -13.04
CA VAL A 147 -4.88 17.01 -13.76
C VAL A 147 -6.03 16.12 -13.27
N ILE A 148 -6.27 16.09 -11.96
CA ILE A 148 -7.39 15.37 -11.36
C ILE A 148 -8.73 15.94 -11.84
N ARG A 149 -8.89 17.28 -11.83
CA ARG A 149 -10.13 17.91 -12.33
C ARG A 149 -10.37 17.60 -13.81
N GLU A 150 -9.34 17.71 -14.64
CA GLU A 150 -9.42 17.38 -16.06
C GLU A 150 -9.79 15.90 -16.28
N HIS A 151 -9.21 15.00 -15.49
CA HIS A 151 -9.53 13.57 -15.51
C HIS A 151 -11.00 13.31 -15.21
N VAL A 152 -11.52 13.87 -14.11
CA VAL A 152 -12.92 13.75 -13.72
C VAL A 152 -13.85 14.34 -14.78
N GLN A 153 -13.52 15.51 -15.34
CA GLN A 153 -14.31 16.15 -16.41
C GLN A 153 -14.40 15.30 -17.68
N ARG A 154 -13.35 14.54 -18.00
CA ARG A 154 -13.33 13.57 -19.10
C ARG A 154 -14.08 12.28 -18.78
N GLY A 155 -14.61 12.15 -17.56
CA GLY A 155 -15.27 10.94 -17.07
C GLY A 155 -14.30 9.89 -16.52
N GLY A 156 -13.07 10.23 -16.20
CA GLY A 156 -12.19 9.30 -15.49
C GLY A 156 -12.72 8.94 -14.09
N SER A 157 -12.37 7.76 -13.59
CA SER A 157 -12.67 7.38 -12.20
C SER A 157 -11.66 8.02 -11.25
N LEU A 158 -12.11 8.50 -10.10
CA LEU A 158 -11.28 9.06 -9.04
C LEU A 158 -11.69 8.45 -7.70
N VAL A 159 -10.71 7.89 -6.98
CA VAL A 159 -10.95 7.25 -5.69
C VAL A 159 -10.08 7.89 -4.64
N GLY A 160 -10.63 8.13 -3.45
CA GLY A 160 -9.87 8.53 -2.27
C GLY A 160 -10.03 7.52 -1.15
N ILE A 161 -8.93 7.10 -0.53
CA ILE A 161 -8.95 6.26 0.68
C ILE A 161 -8.42 7.07 1.86
N CYS A 162 -9.15 7.06 2.97
CA CYS A 162 -8.77 7.74 4.22
C CYS A 162 -8.40 9.21 4.00
N GLY A 163 -7.14 9.63 4.20
CA GLY A 163 -6.69 10.99 3.91
C GLY A 163 -7.00 11.44 2.48
N GLY A 164 -6.86 10.55 1.49
CA GLY A 164 -7.25 10.81 0.11
C GLY A 164 -8.77 11.05 -0.04
N TYR A 165 -9.61 10.36 0.73
CA TYR A 165 -11.06 10.63 0.79
C TYR A 165 -11.35 12.02 1.37
N GLN A 166 -10.67 12.40 2.45
CA GLN A 166 -10.81 13.73 3.06
C GLN A 166 -10.45 14.84 2.07
N MET A 167 -9.38 14.66 1.29
CA MET A 167 -8.96 15.60 0.24
C MET A 167 -10.01 15.82 -0.85
N LEU A 168 -10.85 14.82 -1.15
CA LEU A 168 -11.90 14.95 -2.18
C LEU A 168 -13.04 15.88 -1.77
N GLY A 169 -13.22 16.12 -0.47
CA GLY A 169 -14.29 16.95 0.08
C GLY A 169 -14.17 18.44 -0.25
N GLN A 170 -15.08 19.23 0.29
CA GLN A 170 -15.12 20.69 0.15
C GLN A 170 -14.11 21.36 1.08
N ARG A 171 -13.98 20.89 2.32
CA ARG A 171 -13.08 21.48 3.33
C ARG A 171 -12.65 20.44 4.37
N ILE A 172 -11.43 20.60 4.85
CA ILE A 172 -10.87 19.89 6.00
C ILE A 172 -10.64 20.92 7.10
N HIS A 173 -11.18 20.69 8.29
CA HIS A 173 -11.10 21.54 9.47
C HIS A 173 -10.19 20.89 10.51
N ASP A 174 -9.28 21.67 11.09
CA ASP A 174 -8.38 21.27 12.18
C ASP A 174 -8.32 22.34 13.28
N PRO A 175 -9.46 22.68 13.91
CA PRO A 175 -9.52 23.77 14.91
C PRO A 175 -8.74 23.47 16.19
N GLU A 176 -8.38 22.22 16.42
CA GLU A 176 -7.61 21.75 17.57
C GLU A 176 -6.13 21.50 17.21
N HIS A 177 -5.73 21.75 15.96
CA HIS A 177 -4.37 21.57 15.46
C HIS A 177 -3.80 20.16 15.70
N VAL A 178 -4.63 19.14 15.45
CA VAL A 178 -4.30 17.73 15.63
C VAL A 178 -3.25 17.28 14.62
N GLU A 179 -3.35 17.72 13.37
CA GLU A 179 -2.44 17.32 12.28
C GLU A 179 -1.60 18.51 11.77
N SER A 180 -2.15 19.72 11.79
CA SER A 180 -1.51 20.91 11.20
C SER A 180 -1.66 22.18 12.05
N SER A 181 -0.82 23.18 11.79
CA SER A 181 -0.93 24.50 12.42
C SER A 181 -2.03 25.40 11.83
N ASN A 182 -2.73 24.96 10.79
CA ASN A 182 -3.78 25.72 10.13
C ASN A 182 -5.15 25.27 10.63
N ASP A 183 -6.08 26.20 10.86
CA ASP A 183 -7.44 25.85 11.31
C ASP A 183 -8.26 25.07 10.26
N HIS A 184 -7.94 25.26 8.98
CA HIS A 184 -8.63 24.58 7.87
C HIS A 184 -7.84 24.68 6.56
N ILE A 185 -8.23 23.87 5.59
CA ILE A 185 -7.83 23.97 4.18
C ILE A 185 -9.02 23.61 3.28
N GLU A 186 -9.19 24.32 2.16
CA GLU A 186 -10.15 23.91 1.13
C GLU A 186 -9.77 22.53 0.59
N GLY A 187 -10.73 21.64 0.38
CA GLY A 187 -10.54 20.36 -0.32
C GLY A 187 -10.55 20.53 -1.84
N LEU A 188 -10.51 19.41 -2.58
CA LEU A 188 -10.62 19.42 -4.04
C LEU A 188 -12.03 19.81 -4.52
N GLY A 189 -13.04 19.68 -3.66
CA GLY A 189 -14.42 20.04 -3.92
C GLY A 189 -15.09 19.12 -4.94
N LEU A 190 -14.70 17.84 -4.95
CA LEU A 190 -15.21 16.83 -5.88
C LEU A 190 -16.28 15.93 -5.24
N LEU A 191 -16.34 15.92 -3.91
CA LEU A 191 -17.41 15.32 -3.11
C LEU A 191 -18.05 16.38 -2.21
N PRO A 192 -19.37 16.32 -1.95
CA PRO A 192 -20.08 17.25 -1.09
C PRO A 192 -19.91 16.87 0.39
N THR A 193 -18.65 16.84 0.85
CA THR A 193 -18.29 16.42 2.20
C THR A 193 -17.43 17.45 2.90
N GLU A 194 -17.51 17.48 4.23
CA GLU A 194 -16.60 18.25 5.08
C GLU A 194 -16.01 17.33 6.13
N THR A 195 -14.70 17.45 6.36
CA THR A 195 -13.97 16.66 7.34
C THR A 195 -13.56 17.53 8.52
N PHE A 196 -13.73 17.03 9.73
CA PHE A 196 -13.28 17.66 10.97
C PHE A 196 -12.28 16.75 11.64
N PHE A 197 -11.03 17.17 11.78
CA PHE A 197 -10.07 16.48 12.63
C PHE A 197 -10.47 16.59 14.09
N ILE A 198 -10.38 15.46 14.77
CA ILE A 198 -10.66 15.31 16.19
C ILE A 198 -9.49 14.56 16.84
N PRO A 199 -9.19 14.80 18.13
CA PRO A 199 -8.06 14.16 18.81
C PRO A 199 -8.16 12.63 18.92
N GLU A 200 -9.38 12.10 18.88
CA GLU A 200 -9.62 10.66 19.02
C GLU A 200 -9.28 9.89 17.74
N LYS A 201 -8.42 8.87 17.87
CA LYS A 201 -8.02 8.02 16.74
C LYS A 201 -8.91 6.82 16.60
N ALA A 202 -9.54 6.71 15.43
CA ALA A 202 -10.24 5.51 15.04
C ALA A 202 -9.22 4.44 14.68
N THR A 203 -9.27 3.30 15.37
CA THR A 203 -8.47 2.10 15.08
C THR A 203 -9.35 0.87 15.25
N TYR A 204 -9.98 0.43 14.17
CA TYR A 204 -10.98 -0.64 14.20
C TYR A 204 -10.76 -1.65 13.07
N GLN A 205 -10.92 -2.94 13.38
CA GLN A 205 -11.23 -3.96 12.39
C GLN A 205 -12.71 -3.86 12.03
N VAL A 206 -13.03 -3.81 10.73
CA VAL A 206 -14.34 -3.40 10.24
C VAL A 206 -14.95 -4.46 9.34
N HIS A 207 -16.23 -4.75 9.58
CA HIS A 207 -17.11 -5.34 8.57
C HIS A 207 -18.14 -4.29 8.13
N ALA A 208 -18.31 -4.19 6.82
CA ALA A 208 -19.23 -3.25 6.20
C ALA A 208 -20.01 -3.90 5.06
N ARG A 209 -21.15 -3.31 4.71
CA ARG A 209 -21.95 -3.67 3.54
C ARG A 209 -22.13 -2.48 2.62
N VAL A 210 -22.30 -2.76 1.34
CA VAL A 210 -22.56 -1.75 0.32
C VAL A 210 -24.02 -1.30 0.38
N THR A 211 -24.24 -0.01 0.58
CA THR A 211 -25.58 0.62 0.54
C THR A 211 -25.77 1.56 -0.66
N GLY A 212 -24.68 1.89 -1.36
CA GLY A 212 -24.72 2.70 -2.58
C GLY A 212 -25.50 2.04 -3.73
N GLN A 213 -26.12 2.86 -4.58
CA GLN A 213 -27.05 2.41 -5.62
C GLN A 213 -26.55 2.67 -7.06
N THR A 214 -25.24 2.86 -7.24
CA THR A 214 -24.68 3.06 -8.58
C THR A 214 -24.63 1.74 -9.35
N ALA A 215 -24.61 1.83 -10.69
CA ALA A 215 -24.74 0.66 -11.55
C ALA A 215 -23.68 -0.42 -11.30
N TRP A 216 -22.45 -0.05 -10.98
CA TRP A 216 -21.37 -1.02 -10.72
C TRP A 216 -21.37 -1.58 -9.29
N LEU A 217 -22.12 -0.96 -8.38
CA LEU A 217 -22.39 -1.51 -7.04
C LEU A 217 -23.59 -2.48 -7.06
N ALA A 218 -24.33 -2.55 -8.18
CA ALA A 218 -25.45 -3.47 -8.31
C ALA A 218 -24.96 -4.92 -8.14
N GLY A 219 -25.56 -5.64 -7.19
CA GLY A 219 -25.17 -7.00 -6.83
C GLY A 219 -24.14 -7.11 -5.71
N LEU A 220 -23.62 -6.00 -5.18
CA LEU A 220 -22.73 -5.99 -4.01
C LEU A 220 -23.46 -5.75 -2.67
N SER A 221 -24.78 -5.56 -2.67
CA SER A 221 -25.55 -5.27 -1.45
C SER A 221 -25.48 -6.38 -0.40
N GLU A 222 -25.27 -7.62 -0.85
CA GLU A 222 -25.10 -8.81 -0.01
C GLU A 222 -23.62 -9.19 0.21
N CYS A 223 -22.68 -8.39 -0.32
CA CYS A 223 -21.26 -8.64 -0.11
C CYS A 223 -20.83 -8.04 1.22
N ASP A 224 -20.37 -8.91 2.12
CA ASP A 224 -19.65 -8.50 3.32
C ASP A 224 -18.26 -8.01 2.92
N LEU A 225 -18.00 -6.73 3.14
CA LEU A 225 -16.70 -6.12 3.00
C LEU A 225 -15.96 -6.19 4.33
N GLN A 226 -14.69 -6.57 4.25
CA GLN A 226 -13.78 -6.58 5.39
C GLN A 226 -12.65 -5.59 5.15
N GLY A 227 -12.19 -4.97 6.23
CA GLY A 227 -11.09 -4.03 6.19
C GLY A 227 -10.84 -3.44 7.56
N TYR A 228 -10.20 -2.29 7.60
CA TYR A 228 -9.91 -1.61 8.86
C TYR A 228 -9.94 -0.09 8.71
N GLU A 229 -10.13 0.59 9.83
CA GLU A 229 -10.07 2.05 9.94
C GLU A 229 -8.86 2.41 10.79
N ILE A 230 -7.99 3.27 10.28
CA ILE A 230 -6.90 3.91 11.04
C ILE A 230 -6.84 5.37 10.60
N HIS A 231 -7.64 6.23 11.22
CA HIS A 231 -7.75 7.62 10.78
C HIS A 231 -8.01 8.59 11.93
N MET A 232 -7.67 9.85 11.64
CA MET A 232 -8.06 11.00 12.44
C MET A 232 -9.19 11.72 11.70
N GLY A 233 -10.14 12.23 12.47
CA GLY A 233 -11.22 13.04 11.94
C GLY A 233 -12.47 12.27 11.52
N ARG A 234 -13.54 13.04 11.35
CA ARG A 234 -14.88 12.58 10.96
C ARG A 234 -15.33 13.36 9.75
N THR A 235 -15.82 12.64 8.74
CA THR A 235 -16.33 13.24 7.51
C THR A 235 -17.85 13.20 7.51
N ASN A 236 -18.49 14.37 7.37
CA ASN A 236 -19.92 14.47 7.16
C ASN A 236 -20.23 14.28 5.68
N SER A 237 -21.11 13.33 5.37
CA SER A 237 -21.52 12.99 4.01
C SER A 237 -23.02 12.73 3.96
N ALA A 238 -23.71 13.31 3.00
CA ALA A 238 -25.13 13.03 2.72
C ALA A 238 -25.32 11.91 1.68
N SER A 239 -24.23 11.38 1.11
CA SER A 239 -24.23 10.37 0.05
C SER A 239 -23.30 9.20 0.38
N THR A 240 -23.36 8.74 1.62
CA THR A 240 -22.67 7.54 2.11
C THR A 240 -23.08 6.32 1.29
N TRP A 241 -22.12 5.43 1.02
CA TRP A 241 -22.34 4.24 0.20
C TRP A 241 -21.90 2.95 0.90
N LEU A 242 -21.35 3.07 2.11
CA LEU A 242 -21.02 1.97 3.02
C LEU A 242 -21.81 2.10 4.32
N GLN A 243 -22.26 0.95 4.83
CA GLN A 243 -22.74 0.79 6.19
C GLN A 243 -21.78 -0.11 6.93
N ILE A 244 -21.17 0.38 8.00
CA ILE A 244 -20.33 -0.37 8.92
C ILE A 244 -21.24 -0.98 10.00
N ASP A 245 -21.27 -2.30 10.03
CA ASP A 245 -22.12 -3.07 10.94
C ASP A 245 -21.34 -3.60 12.15
N THR A 246 -20.01 -3.68 12.06
CA THR A 246 -19.17 -4.20 13.13
C THR A 246 -17.82 -3.49 13.20
N ARG A 247 -17.40 -3.13 14.42
CA ARG A 247 -16.06 -2.64 14.74
C ARG A 247 -15.45 -3.50 15.86
N ASN A 248 -14.27 -4.08 15.63
CA ASN A 248 -13.58 -4.99 16.56
C ASN A 248 -14.48 -6.15 17.07
N GLY A 249 -15.29 -6.72 16.17
CA GLY A 249 -16.24 -7.80 16.50
C GLY A 249 -17.50 -7.35 17.25
N MET A 250 -17.64 -6.06 17.57
CA MET A 250 -18.81 -5.50 18.25
C MET A 250 -19.79 -4.87 17.25
N PRO A 251 -21.10 -5.19 17.34
CA PRO A 251 -22.11 -4.56 16.48
C PRO A 251 -22.14 -3.04 16.63
N CYS A 252 -22.31 -2.34 15.51
CA CYS A 252 -22.44 -0.89 15.46
C CYS A 252 -23.22 -0.44 14.22
N GLU A 253 -23.60 0.83 14.16
CA GLU A 253 -24.24 1.42 12.99
C GLU A 253 -23.54 2.74 12.64
N PHE A 254 -22.56 2.66 11.74
CA PHE A 254 -21.89 3.84 11.20
C PHE A 254 -22.00 3.86 9.69
N SER A 255 -22.31 5.01 9.11
CA SER A 255 -22.26 5.20 7.66
C SER A 255 -20.92 5.78 7.26
N ASP A 256 -20.35 5.28 6.16
CA ASP A 256 -19.05 5.72 5.65
C ASP A 256 -19.11 6.04 4.14
N GLY A 257 -18.15 6.88 3.75
CA GLY A 257 -17.85 7.24 2.39
C GLY A 257 -18.72 8.34 1.80
N SER A 258 -18.39 8.70 0.57
CA SER A 258 -19.21 9.55 -0.26
C SER A 258 -18.94 9.21 -1.72
N MET A 259 -19.97 9.33 -2.54
CA MET A 259 -19.89 9.01 -3.97
C MET A 259 -20.75 9.96 -4.80
N THR A 260 -20.30 10.27 -6.01
CA THR A 260 -21.10 11.00 -7.00
C THR A 260 -22.21 10.13 -7.59
N ALA A 261 -23.29 10.74 -8.06
CA ALA A 261 -24.44 10.00 -8.61
C ALA A 261 -24.09 9.03 -9.77
N ASN A 262 -23.04 9.35 -10.54
CA ASN A 262 -22.55 8.49 -11.62
C ASN A 262 -21.53 7.42 -11.17
N GLY A 263 -21.18 7.39 -9.89
CA GLY A 263 -20.25 6.43 -9.30
C GLY A 263 -18.80 6.55 -9.74
N ARG A 264 -18.40 7.66 -10.39
CA ARG A 264 -17.04 7.84 -10.91
C ARG A 264 -16.09 8.49 -9.91
N VAL A 265 -16.59 9.32 -9.00
CA VAL A 265 -15.79 9.88 -7.91
C VAL A 265 -16.35 9.35 -6.60
N TRP A 266 -15.49 8.73 -5.80
CA TRP A 266 -15.89 8.18 -4.52
C TRP A 266 -14.72 8.09 -3.54
N GLY A 267 -15.02 7.95 -2.27
CA GLY A 267 -14.03 7.63 -1.24
C GLY A 267 -14.67 7.09 0.03
N CYS A 268 -13.83 6.57 0.91
CA CYS A 268 -14.20 5.99 2.20
C CYS A 268 -12.99 5.94 3.15
N TYR A 269 -13.22 5.65 4.42
CA TYR A 269 -12.16 5.40 5.41
C TYR A 269 -11.69 3.95 5.46
N LEU A 270 -12.46 3.02 4.87
CA LEU A 270 -12.14 1.60 4.88
C LEU A 270 -10.86 1.28 4.08
N HIS A 271 -9.77 1.02 4.79
CA HIS A 271 -8.55 0.44 4.23
C HIS A 271 -8.72 -1.06 3.97
N GLY A 272 -7.89 -1.63 3.08
CA GLY A 272 -8.02 -3.02 2.65
C GLY A 272 -9.26 -3.30 1.78
N LEU A 273 -10.01 -2.26 1.38
CA LEU A 273 -11.24 -2.38 0.59
C LEU A 273 -11.04 -3.22 -0.68
N PHE A 274 -9.95 -3.00 -1.41
CA PHE A 274 -9.64 -3.75 -2.63
C PHE A 274 -9.18 -5.18 -2.35
N GLY A 275 -8.91 -5.56 -1.10
CA GLY A 275 -8.72 -6.96 -0.70
C GLY A 275 -9.98 -7.81 -0.86
N ASN A 276 -11.16 -7.19 -0.97
CA ASN A 276 -12.44 -7.87 -1.18
C ASN A 276 -12.66 -8.14 -2.69
N PRO A 277 -12.53 -9.41 -3.17
CA PRO A 277 -12.45 -9.68 -4.61
C PRO A 277 -13.70 -9.28 -5.39
N ALA A 278 -14.90 -9.56 -4.84
CA ALA A 278 -16.17 -9.21 -5.49
C ALA A 278 -16.30 -7.70 -5.71
N PHE A 279 -15.92 -6.89 -4.70
CA PHE A 279 -15.92 -5.44 -4.81
C PHE A 279 -14.87 -4.96 -5.83
N ARG A 280 -13.63 -5.43 -5.69
CA ARG A 280 -12.51 -5.07 -6.57
C ARG A 280 -12.84 -5.35 -8.04
N GLN A 281 -13.31 -6.56 -8.34
CA GLN A 281 -13.64 -6.97 -9.71
C GLN A 281 -14.85 -6.22 -10.27
N ALA A 282 -15.87 -5.93 -9.46
CA ALA A 282 -17.00 -5.11 -9.88
C ALA A 282 -16.55 -3.68 -10.24
N TRP A 283 -15.70 -3.07 -9.42
CA TRP A 283 -15.13 -1.76 -9.70
C TRP A 283 -14.23 -1.77 -10.95
N LEU A 284 -13.33 -2.75 -11.09
CA LEU A 284 -12.50 -2.91 -12.29
C LEU A 284 -13.35 -3.10 -13.55
N THR A 285 -14.40 -3.91 -13.49
CA THR A 285 -15.33 -4.11 -14.62
C THR A 285 -16.00 -2.79 -15.02
N SER A 286 -16.30 -1.92 -14.04
CA SER A 286 -16.82 -0.57 -14.30
C SER A 286 -15.84 0.34 -15.06
N LEU A 287 -14.54 0.05 -14.97
CA LEU A 287 -13.47 0.72 -15.73
C LEU A 287 -13.26 0.12 -17.12
N GLY A 288 -13.97 -0.97 -17.46
CA GLY A 288 -13.82 -1.69 -18.72
C GLY A 288 -12.98 -2.96 -18.64
N TRP A 289 -12.61 -3.42 -17.44
CA TRP A 289 -11.89 -4.68 -17.26
C TRP A 289 -12.74 -5.89 -17.67
N SER A 290 -12.10 -6.96 -18.16
CA SER A 290 -12.76 -8.23 -18.47
C SER A 290 -12.04 -9.41 -17.81
N PRO A 291 -12.77 -10.32 -17.12
CA PRO A 291 -12.19 -11.51 -16.49
C PRO A 291 -11.51 -12.49 -17.45
N LYS A 292 -11.69 -12.36 -18.77
CA LYS A 292 -11.03 -13.23 -19.76
C LYS A 292 -9.50 -13.14 -19.72
N ASN A 293 -8.95 -12.08 -19.13
CA ASN A 293 -7.52 -11.92 -18.93
C ASN A 293 -6.99 -12.76 -17.73
N GLN A 294 -7.86 -13.21 -16.82
CA GLN A 294 -7.49 -13.79 -15.51
C GLN A 294 -6.69 -15.09 -15.60
N SER A 295 -6.79 -15.84 -16.70
CA SER A 295 -5.98 -17.05 -16.94
C SER A 295 -4.47 -16.78 -16.98
N LEU A 296 -4.04 -15.55 -17.29
CA LEU A 296 -2.62 -15.16 -17.30
C LEU A 296 -2.13 -14.73 -15.91
N ALA A 297 -2.99 -14.16 -15.05
CA ALA A 297 -2.62 -13.76 -13.69
C ALA A 297 -2.44 -14.95 -12.75
N LEU A 298 -3.27 -15.99 -12.87
CA LEU A 298 -3.09 -17.22 -12.09
C LEU A 298 -1.69 -17.83 -12.32
N GLN A 299 -1.17 -17.74 -13.54
CA GLN A 299 0.20 -18.19 -13.86
C GLN A 299 1.28 -17.31 -13.21
N ALA A 300 1.02 -16.01 -13.04
CA ALA A 300 1.94 -15.08 -12.39
C ALA A 300 1.95 -15.22 -10.86
N VAL A 301 0.79 -15.48 -10.24
CA VAL A 301 0.68 -15.81 -8.81
C VAL A 301 1.42 -17.11 -8.49
N ASP A 302 1.19 -18.16 -9.28
CA ASP A 302 1.96 -19.41 -9.19
C ASP A 302 3.47 -19.19 -9.32
N GLN A 303 3.90 -18.20 -10.11
CA GLN A 303 5.31 -17.88 -10.30
C GLN A 303 5.90 -17.08 -9.14
N LEU A 304 5.12 -16.20 -8.51
CA LEU A 304 5.52 -15.48 -7.30
C LEU A 304 5.63 -16.43 -6.10
N GLU A 305 4.65 -17.30 -5.88
CA GLU A 305 4.72 -18.32 -4.81
C GLU A 305 5.96 -19.19 -4.98
N ARG A 306 6.23 -19.69 -6.19
CA ARG A 306 7.47 -20.44 -6.46
C ARG A 306 8.74 -19.62 -6.22
N SER A 307 8.72 -18.32 -6.45
CA SER A 307 9.88 -17.44 -6.21
C SER A 307 10.08 -17.18 -4.71
N LEU A 308 9.00 -17.11 -3.94
CA LEU A 308 9.03 -16.98 -2.48
C LEU A 308 9.46 -18.30 -1.82
N ASP A 309 8.93 -19.44 -2.26
CA ASP A 309 9.36 -20.76 -1.81
C ASP A 309 10.85 -20.98 -2.13
N TYR A 310 11.29 -20.63 -3.35
CA TYR A 310 12.71 -20.69 -3.71
C TYR A 310 13.58 -19.80 -2.82
N LEU A 311 13.14 -18.59 -2.50
CA LEU A 311 13.86 -17.72 -1.56
C LEU A 311 13.93 -18.36 -0.17
N ALA A 312 12.81 -18.86 0.34
CA ALA A 312 12.73 -19.47 1.65
C ALA A 312 13.66 -20.69 1.76
N ASP A 313 13.59 -21.59 0.79
CA ASP A 313 14.42 -22.80 0.72
C ASP A 313 15.92 -22.47 0.69
N GLU A 314 16.32 -21.47 -0.11
CA GLU A 314 17.73 -21.08 -0.23
C GLU A 314 18.24 -20.34 1.01
N VAL A 315 17.40 -19.54 1.67
CA VAL A 315 17.74 -18.91 2.95
C VAL A 315 17.85 -19.99 4.03
N GLU A 316 16.87 -20.87 4.17
CA GLU A 316 16.89 -21.97 5.14
C GLU A 316 18.11 -22.88 4.95
N ALA A 317 18.48 -23.20 3.70
CA ALA A 317 19.67 -24.00 3.40
C ALA A 317 21.00 -23.29 3.73
N ALA A 318 21.01 -21.95 3.73
CA ALA A 318 22.22 -21.15 3.95
C ALA A 318 22.41 -20.71 5.42
N LEU A 319 21.40 -20.90 6.27
CA LEU A 319 21.37 -20.45 7.66
C LEU A 319 21.40 -21.63 8.63
N ASP A 320 22.02 -21.43 9.80
CA ASP A 320 21.85 -22.31 10.95
C ASP A 320 20.53 -21.98 11.66
N ILE A 321 19.42 -22.49 11.12
CA ILE A 321 18.08 -22.23 11.64
C ILE A 321 17.92 -22.71 13.09
N GLN A 322 18.54 -23.82 13.47
CA GLN A 322 18.46 -24.33 14.84
C GLN A 322 19.09 -23.36 15.84
N GLU A 323 20.24 -22.80 15.48
CA GLU A 323 20.91 -21.79 16.29
C GLU A 323 20.11 -20.49 16.36
N ILE A 324 19.54 -20.05 15.24
CA ILE A 324 18.68 -18.85 15.19
C ILE A 324 17.43 -19.05 16.05
N GLU A 325 16.75 -20.19 15.96
CA GLU A 325 15.60 -20.51 16.80
C GLU A 325 15.96 -20.51 18.28
N ARG A 326 17.14 -21.05 18.63
CA ARG A 326 17.65 -21.01 20.00
C ARG A 326 17.88 -19.56 20.46
N ILE A 327 18.45 -18.70 19.63
CA ILE A 327 18.67 -17.28 19.97
C ILE A 327 17.34 -16.54 20.19
N ILE A 328 16.32 -16.83 19.38
CA ILE A 328 15.02 -16.13 19.44
C ILE A 328 14.15 -16.65 20.59
N TRP A 329 14.16 -17.97 20.84
CA TRP A 329 13.16 -18.63 21.67
C TRP A 329 13.71 -19.31 22.93
N ALA A 330 15.03 -19.40 23.11
CA ALA A 330 15.58 -19.90 24.38
C ALA A 330 15.58 -18.77 25.42
N ASP A 331 14.99 -19.05 26.58
CA ASP A 331 15.09 -18.24 27.80
C ASP A 331 16.53 -18.23 28.36
#